data_AF-A0A5E4CR36-F1
#
_entry.id   AF-A0A5E4CR36-F1
#
_cell.length_a   1.000
_cell.length_b   1.000
_cell.length_c   1.000
_cell.angle_alpha   90.00
_cell.angle_beta   90.00
_cell.angle_gamma   90.00
#
_symmetry.space_group_name_H-M   'P 1'
#
loop_
_entity.id
_entity.type
_entity.pdbx_description
1 polymer ?
#
loop_
_entity_poly.entity_id
_entity_poly.type
_entity_poly.pdbx_seq_one_letter_code
_entity_poly.pdbx_strand_id
1 'polypeptide(L)' 'FDHVPYLMHDYDLRRTTNIKEVLPEDAFKHPAFFTWDFLKTLNAGKWFIKPE' A
#
# COMPACT_ATOMS: atom_id res chain seq x y z
N PHE A 1 11.83 -11.79 2.41
CA PHE A 1 10.57 -11.23 2.92
C PHE A 1 9.49 -12.33 2.82
N ASP A 2 8.35 -12.29 3.53
CA ASP A 2 7.42 -13.42 3.84
C ASP A 2 6.90 -14.32 2.69
N HIS A 3 7.35 -14.11 1.45
CA HIS A 3 7.19 -14.97 0.26
C HIS A 3 5.74 -15.13 -0.21
N VAL A 4 4.83 -14.26 0.24
CA VAL A 4 3.45 -14.23 -0.23
C VAL A 4 3.38 -13.45 -1.55
N PRO A 5 2.89 -14.06 -2.65
CA PRO A 5 2.69 -13.33 -3.90
C PRO A 5 1.47 -12.39 -3.80
N TYR A 6 1.58 -11.21 -4.39
CA TYR A 6 0.51 -10.21 -4.44
C TYR A 6 0.53 -9.48 -5.78
N LEU A 7 -0.61 -8.88 -6.15
CA LEU A 7 -0.72 -8.03 -7.33
C LEU A 7 -0.69 -6.56 -6.92
N MET A 8 0.29 -5.81 -7.45
CA MET A 8 0.40 -4.37 -7.28
C MET A 8 0.79 -3.77 -8.63
N HIS A 9 0.07 -2.76 -9.09
CA HIS A 9 0.37 -2.12 -10.37
C HIS A 9 1.61 -1.21 -10.28
N ASP A 10 1.80 -0.54 -9.15
CA ASP A 10 2.82 0.48 -8.97
C ASP A 10 4.08 -0.03 -8.25
N TYR A 11 5.18 0.68 -8.47
CA TYR A 11 6.46 0.43 -7.79
C TYR A 11 6.41 0.72 -6.27
N ASP A 12 5.55 1.66 -5.85
CA ASP A 12 5.34 2.02 -4.45
C ASP A 12 3.84 2.12 -4.14
N LEU A 13 3.51 2.34 -2.87
CA LEU A 13 2.15 2.22 -2.35
C LEU A 13 1.35 3.53 -2.36
N ARG A 14 1.92 4.64 -2.85
CA ARG A 14 1.38 6.01 -2.63
C ARG A 14 0.14 6.36 -3.43
N ARG A 15 0.04 5.84 -4.66
CA ARG A 15 -1.06 6.16 -5.57
C ARG A 15 -2.23 5.19 -5.41
N THR A 16 -1.93 3.94 -5.06
CA THR A 16 -2.92 2.86 -4.96
C THR A 16 -3.43 2.61 -3.54
N THR A 17 -2.76 3.15 -2.51
CA THR A 17 -3.15 2.92 -1.10
C THR A 17 -3.06 4.18 -0.23
N ASN A 18 -3.47 4.07 1.03
CA ASN A 18 -3.34 5.12 2.05
C ASN A 18 -2.01 5.07 2.86
N ILE A 19 -0.95 4.46 2.34
CA ILE A 19 0.35 4.36 3.06
C ILE A 19 0.87 5.69 3.62
N LYS A 20 0.59 6.82 2.95
CA LYS A 20 1.00 8.15 3.41
C LYS A 20 0.34 8.56 4.73
N GLU A 21 -0.82 7.99 5.05
CA GLU A 21 -1.54 8.23 6.30
C GLU A 21 -1.08 7.27 7.40
N VAL A 22 -0.76 6.02 7.04
CA VAL A 22 -0.43 4.94 7.98
C VAL A 22 1.06 4.92 8.35
N LEU A 23 1.95 5.11 7.37
CA LEU A 23 3.40 5.03 7.54
C LEU A 23 4.12 5.93 6.50
N PRO A 24 4.10 7.26 6.68
CA PRO A 24 4.61 8.22 5.70
C PRO A 24 6.10 8.08 5.41
N GLU A 25 6.90 7.74 6.44
CA GLU A 25 8.36 7.57 6.36
C GLU A 25 8.77 6.54 5.29
N ASP A 26 7.93 5.51 5.11
CA ASP A 26 8.20 4.37 4.23
C ASP A 26 7.36 4.40 2.95
N ALA A 27 6.66 5.50 2.67
CA ALA A 27 5.74 5.59 1.55
C ALA A 27 6.41 5.35 0.18
N PHE A 28 7.73 5.58 0.08
CA PHE A 28 8.52 5.37 -1.14
C PHE A 28 9.18 3.98 -1.20
N LYS A 29 9.05 3.15 -0.17
CA LYS A 29 9.62 1.80 -0.16
C LYS A 29 8.84 0.89 -1.11
N HIS A 30 9.57 -0.01 -1.74
CA HIS A 30 8.97 -1.04 -2.59
C HIS A 30 8.09 -1.99 -1.74
N PRO A 31 6.90 -2.40 -2.22
CA PRO A 31 5.95 -3.25 -1.47
C PRO A 31 6.57 -4.56 -0.93
N ALA A 32 7.60 -5.08 -1.60
CA ALA A 32 8.28 -6.33 -1.21
C ALA A 32 9.07 -6.24 0.11
N PHE A 33 9.18 -5.05 0.71
CA PHE A 33 9.76 -4.84 2.03
C PHE A 33 8.72 -4.90 3.17
N PHE A 34 7.44 -5.15 2.88
CA PHE A 34 6.35 -5.16 3.86
C PHE A 34 5.60 -6.49 3.93
N THR A 35 5.15 -6.87 5.15
CA THR A 35 4.43 -8.13 5.39
C THR A 35 3.15 -8.13 4.61
N TRP A 36 2.73 -9.28 4.10
CA TRP A 36 1.38 -9.46 3.60
C TRP A 36 0.36 -9.03 4.65
N ASP A 37 0.61 -9.36 5.92
CA ASP A 37 -0.23 -8.93 7.05
C ASP A 37 -0.28 -7.41 7.22
N PHE A 38 0.79 -6.68 6.90
CA PHE A 38 0.76 -5.23 6.86
C PHE A 38 0.05 -4.73 5.59
N LEU A 39 0.42 -5.24 4.41
CA LEU A 39 -0.11 -4.80 3.12
C LEU A 39 -1.65 -4.90 3.07
N LYS A 40 -2.23 -5.96 3.63
CA LYS A 40 -3.69 -6.16 3.69
C LYS A 40 -4.43 -5.20 4.64
N THR A 41 -3.71 -4.45 5.48
CA THR A 41 -4.30 -3.41 6.35
C THR A 41 -4.42 -2.06 5.64
N LEU A 42 -3.66 -1.86 4.57
CA LEU A 42 -3.71 -0.64 3.78
C LEU A 42 -5.02 -0.56 2.99
N ASN A 43 -5.64 0.61 3.01
CA ASN A 43 -6.82 0.88 2.21
C ASN A 43 -6.41 1.18 0.77
N ALA A 44 -6.73 0.26 -0.15
CA ALA A 44 -6.41 0.39 -1.57
C ALA A 44 -7.55 0.98 -2.44
N GLY A 45 -8.63 1.47 -1.83
CA GLY A 45 -9.84 1.96 -2.50
C GLY A 45 -10.27 3.38 -2.10
N LYS A 46 -9.64 3.99 -1.10
CA LYS A 46 -10.00 5.33 -0.60
C LYS A 46 -9.96 6.40 -1.69
N TRP A 47 -9.05 6.26 -2.65
CA TRP A 47 -8.92 7.16 -3.80
C TRP A 47 -10.13 7.10 -4.77
N PHE A 48 -10.92 6.03 -4.73
CA PHE A 48 -12.09 5.85 -5.61
C PHE A 48 -13.34 6.56 -5.07
N ILE A 49 -13.42 6.78 -3.77
CA ILE A 49 -14.59 7.41 -3.14
C ILE A 49 -14.48 8.92 -3.37
N LYS A 50 -15.35 9.46 -4.23
CA LYS A 50 -15.52 10.91 -4.33
C LYS A 50 -16.28 11.40 -3.08
N PRO A 51 -15.85 12.48 -2.42
CA PRO A 51 -16.73 13.19 -1.50
C PRO A 51 -17.92 13.75 -2.28
N GLU A 52 -19.11 13.67 -1.68
CA GLU A 52 -20.31 14.35 -2.16
C GLU A 52 -20.14 15.88 -2.16
#